data_AF-A0A7I8WDW5-F1
#
_entry.id   AF-A0A7I8WDW5-F1
#
_cell.length_a   1.000
_cell.length_b   1.000
_cell.length_c   1.000
_cell.angle_alpha   90.00
_cell.angle_beta   90.00
_cell.angle_gamma   90.00
#
_symmetry.space_group_name_H-M   'P 1'
#
loop_
_entity.id
_entity.type
_entity.pdbx_description
1 polymer ?
#
loop_
_entity_poly.entity_id
_entity_poly.type
_entity_poly.pdbx_seq_one_letter_code
_entity_poly.pdbx_strand_id
1 'polypeptide(L)'
;MEKIVYISPFIDEEGKEEEDEEDTKNEIVETSTHSLQEQTADDVTDDEPIEVEDPDKLNEIKKKLAEAVDDIDYDALKSILKIASIKPICYSLKNELAEANKLMDNLKSIKSLQYRILKLDQRCIAELHNYSTPPTIVHTVMKSVLLILSVPESESEHWNECQKYIKFVSSKSILKKIDKLEILKLHPSIVLRANNIISSINLQQVKEASAGAAAFFLWISHSISVYTNVHKARMSKFQPAGIALQKQIFGIK
;
A
#
# COMPACT_ATOMS: atom_id res chain seq x y z
N MET A 1 -18.55 -27.08 -36.77
CA MET A 1 -17.39 -27.99 -36.88
C MET A 1 -16.47 -27.69 -35.72
N GLU A 2 -16.64 -28.43 -34.64
CA GLU A 2 -15.85 -28.36 -33.41
C GLU A 2 -14.48 -29.02 -33.64
N LYS A 3 -13.40 -28.41 -33.14
CA LYS A 3 -12.09 -29.05 -33.06
C LYS A 3 -11.61 -29.09 -31.61
N ILE A 4 -11.86 -30.27 -31.06
CA ILE A 4 -11.19 -31.05 -30.03
C ILE A 4 -9.86 -30.46 -29.52
N VAL A 5 -9.83 -30.27 -28.20
CA VAL A 5 -8.67 -29.99 -27.34
C VAL A 5 -7.80 -31.24 -27.26
N TYR A 6 -6.51 -31.10 -27.59
CA TYR A 6 -5.52 -32.15 -27.37
C TYR A 6 -5.08 -32.11 -25.90
N ILE A 7 -5.49 -33.12 -25.13
CA ILE A 7 -4.96 -33.42 -23.79
C ILE A 7 -3.89 -34.49 -23.99
N SER A 8 -2.65 -34.19 -23.62
CA SER A 8 -1.55 -35.16 -23.62
C SER A 8 -1.55 -35.96 -22.31
N PRO A 9 -1.32 -37.29 -22.34
CA PRO A 9 -1.35 -38.13 -21.15
C PRO A 9 -0.01 -38.15 -20.39
N PHE A 10 -0.12 -37.96 -19.08
CA PHE A 10 0.45 -38.73 -17.96
C PHE A 10 1.65 -39.68 -18.22
N ILE A 11 2.78 -39.43 -17.56
CA ILE A 11 3.71 -40.46 -17.06
C ILE A 11 4.31 -39.94 -15.76
N ASP A 12 4.08 -40.70 -14.69
CA ASP A 12 4.65 -40.50 -13.36
C ASP A 12 5.82 -41.47 -13.18
N GLU A 13 6.94 -40.98 -12.65
CA GLU A 13 7.96 -41.82 -11.98
C GLU A 13 7.94 -41.45 -10.50
N GLU A 14 7.00 -42.01 -9.75
CA GLU A 14 7.14 -42.34 -8.33
C GLU A 14 5.88 -43.09 -7.90
N GLY A 15 5.92 -44.42 -8.04
CA GLY A 15 4.83 -45.29 -7.64
C GLY A 15 4.65 -45.30 -6.13
N LYS A 16 3.54 -44.70 -5.66
CA LYS A 16 2.81 -45.11 -4.46
C LYS A 16 1.31 -44.87 -4.71
N GLU A 17 0.55 -45.96 -4.62
CA GLU A 17 -0.91 -45.98 -4.58
C GLU A 17 -1.35 -45.46 -3.20
N GLU A 18 -2.19 -44.42 -3.17
CA GLU A 18 -3.01 -44.07 -2.01
C GLU A 18 -4.48 -44.08 -2.46
N GLU A 19 -5.18 -45.15 -2.05
CA GLU A 19 -6.63 -45.21 -1.97
C GLU A 19 -7.05 -44.45 -0.71
N ASP A 20 -7.97 -43.48 -0.82
CA ASP A 20 -8.60 -42.88 0.35
C ASP A 20 -10.13 -43.02 0.27
N GLU A 21 -10.63 -43.71 1.30
CA GLU A 21 -12.00 -44.08 1.60
C GLU A 21 -12.88 -42.87 1.93
N GLU A 22 -14.14 -42.99 1.51
CA GLU A 22 -15.23 -42.06 1.78
C GLU A 22 -16.08 -42.64 2.93
N ASP A 23 -16.12 -41.97 4.09
CA ASP A 23 -17.12 -42.11 5.18
C ASP A 23 -16.67 -41.15 6.32
N THR A 24 -17.47 -40.47 7.14
CA THR A 24 -18.85 -40.64 7.60
C THR A 24 -19.30 -39.29 8.21
N LYS A 25 -20.56 -38.90 7.99
CA LYS A 25 -21.25 -37.86 8.79
C LYS A 25 -22.00 -38.57 9.92
N ASN A 26 -21.73 -38.21 11.17
CA ASN A 26 -22.60 -38.57 12.30
C ASN A 26 -22.89 -37.34 13.19
N GLU A 27 -24.17 -36.99 13.11
CA GLU A 27 -25.11 -36.43 14.07
C GLU A 27 -24.85 -36.79 15.56
N ILE A 28 -24.86 -35.78 16.45
CA ILE A 28 -25.27 -35.94 17.85
C ILE A 28 -26.15 -34.74 18.24
N VAL A 29 -27.29 -35.11 18.83
CA VAL A 29 -28.48 -34.35 19.24
C VAL A 29 -28.48 -34.24 20.76
N GLU A 30 -28.86 -33.06 21.30
CA GLU A 30 -29.51 -32.79 22.61
C GLU A 30 -28.84 -33.30 23.91
N THR A 31 -29.04 -32.81 25.13
CA THR A 31 -29.85 -31.79 25.83
C THR A 31 -29.24 -31.70 27.24
N SER A 32 -29.35 -30.56 27.93
CA SER A 32 -29.74 -30.49 29.36
C SER A 32 -29.64 -29.08 29.92
N THR A 33 -30.80 -28.57 30.30
CA THR A 33 -31.06 -27.39 31.15
C THR A 33 -31.05 -27.75 32.64
N HIS A 34 -31.03 -26.70 33.49
CA HIS A 34 -31.19 -26.65 34.97
C HIS A 34 -29.88 -26.76 35.78
N SER A 35 -29.54 -25.91 36.78
CA SER A 35 -30.30 -24.99 37.65
C SER A 35 -29.40 -23.92 38.29
N LEU A 36 -30.04 -22.85 38.77
CA LEU A 36 -29.49 -21.71 39.55
C LEU A 36 -29.10 -22.07 40.99
N GLN A 37 -28.05 -21.40 41.50
CA GLN A 37 -27.84 -20.94 42.91
C GLN A 37 -26.70 -19.91 42.87
N GLU A 38 -26.96 -18.61 42.98
CA GLU A 38 -27.10 -17.80 44.21
C GLU A 38 -25.75 -17.23 44.73
N GLN A 39 -25.60 -15.91 44.52
CA GLN A 39 -24.83 -14.91 45.28
C GLN A 39 -23.31 -15.07 45.47
N THR A 40 -22.55 -14.12 44.93
CA THR A 40 -21.80 -13.13 45.74
C THR A 40 -21.61 -11.85 44.92
N ALA A 41 -21.96 -10.73 45.53
CA ALA A 41 -21.55 -9.41 45.10
C ALA A 41 -20.07 -9.23 45.44
N ASP A 42 -19.28 -8.76 44.49
CA ASP A 42 -18.09 -7.95 44.75
C ASP A 42 -17.89 -7.02 43.54
N ASP A 43 -18.62 -5.92 43.61
CA ASP A 43 -18.26 -4.65 43.02
C ASP A 43 -17.17 -4.04 43.91
N VAL A 44 -15.91 -4.26 43.58
CA VAL A 44 -14.81 -3.37 43.94
C VAL A 44 -13.96 -3.19 42.70
N THR A 45 -14.24 -2.08 42.03
CA THR A 45 -13.34 -1.39 41.13
C THR A 45 -12.13 -0.91 41.92
N ASP A 46 -11.13 -1.77 42.07
CA ASP A 46 -9.76 -1.33 42.33
C ASP A 46 -9.11 -0.97 40.99
N ASP A 47 -9.55 0.17 40.42
CA ASP A 47 -8.68 0.96 39.54
C ASP A 47 -7.58 1.55 40.45
N GLU A 48 -6.60 0.71 40.80
CA GLU A 48 -5.37 1.19 41.42
C GLU A 48 -4.76 2.26 40.50
N PRO A 49 -4.48 3.48 41.01
CA PRO A 49 -3.74 4.46 40.25
C PRO A 49 -2.31 3.94 40.07
N ILE A 50 -2.03 3.37 38.90
CA ILE A 50 -0.68 2.93 38.55
C ILE A 50 0.25 4.15 38.60
N GLU A 51 1.29 4.01 39.43
CA GLU A 51 2.26 5.03 39.78
C GLU A 51 2.81 5.80 38.57
N VAL A 52 2.91 7.13 38.78
CA VAL A 52 3.47 8.10 37.86
C VAL A 52 4.89 7.69 37.47
N GLU A 53 5.03 7.07 36.30
CA GLU A 53 6.32 6.90 35.65
C GLU A 53 6.96 8.26 35.43
N ASP A 54 8.25 8.34 35.79
CA ASP A 54 9.19 9.43 35.56
C ASP A 54 8.73 10.38 34.42
N PRO A 55 8.13 11.54 34.76
CA PRO A 55 7.48 12.42 33.79
C PRO A 55 8.48 12.94 32.75
N ASP A 56 9.77 12.99 33.10
CA ASP A 56 10.83 13.39 32.18
C ASP A 56 11.05 12.34 31.09
N LYS A 57 11.02 11.05 31.43
CA LYS A 57 11.10 9.96 30.44
C LYS A 57 9.87 9.89 29.54
N LEU A 58 8.68 10.12 30.10
CA LEU A 58 7.45 10.18 29.31
C LEU A 58 7.50 11.32 28.29
N ASN A 59 7.91 12.52 28.72
CA ASN A 59 8.06 13.67 27.85
C ASN A 59 9.16 13.46 26.80
N GLU A 60 10.25 12.79 27.15
CA GLU A 60 11.31 12.42 26.20
C GLU A 60 10.78 11.48 25.10
N ILE A 61 10.00 10.46 25.45
CA ILE A 61 9.41 9.53 24.48
C ILE A 61 8.38 10.24 23.60
N LYS A 62 7.52 11.10 24.17
CA LYS A 62 6.58 11.92 23.40
C LYS A 62 7.28 12.76 22.36
N LYS A 63 8.34 13.46 22.77
CA LYS A 63 9.14 14.31 21.89
C LYS A 63 9.78 13.50 20.77
N LYS A 64 10.46 12.40 21.09
CA LYS A 64 11.08 11.51 20.09
C LYS A 64 10.07 10.92 19.12
N LEU A 65 8.87 10.56 19.61
CA LEU A 65 7.80 10.03 18.77
C LEU A 65 7.27 11.11 17.82
N ALA A 66 7.03 12.32 18.31
CA ALA A 66 6.60 13.44 17.49
C ALA A 66 7.63 13.77 16.40
N GLU A 67 8.92 13.85 16.77
CA GLU A 67 10.02 14.06 15.81
C GLU A 67 10.07 12.95 14.75
N ALA A 68 9.97 11.67 15.15
CA ALA A 68 9.98 10.55 14.21
C ALA A 68 8.75 10.51 13.29
N VAL A 69 7.59 10.94 13.77
CA VAL A 69 6.37 11.08 12.95
C VAL A 69 6.52 12.24 11.96
N ASP A 70 7.03 13.38 12.41
CA ASP A 70 7.24 14.58 11.58
C ASP A 70 8.27 14.34 10.48
N ASP A 71 9.38 13.67 10.82
CA ASP A 71 10.45 13.33 9.87
C ASP A 71 10.10 12.08 9.03
N ILE A 72 9.03 11.36 9.38
CA ILE A 72 8.62 10.12 8.73
C ILE A 72 9.79 9.10 8.75
N ASP A 73 10.49 9.05 9.88
CA ASP A 73 11.65 8.18 10.07
C ASP A 73 11.18 6.79 10.49
N TYR A 74 11.16 5.87 9.52
CA TYR A 74 10.72 4.50 9.72
C TYR A 74 11.55 3.76 10.80
N ASP A 75 12.86 3.96 10.84
CA ASP A 75 13.76 3.24 11.75
C ASP A 75 13.64 3.79 13.18
N ALA A 76 13.49 5.12 13.31
CA ALA A 76 13.18 5.75 14.59
C ALA A 76 11.80 5.31 15.12
N LEU A 77 10.75 5.33 14.28
CA LEU A 77 9.40 4.87 14.66
C LEU A 77 9.43 3.41 15.12
N LYS A 78 10.08 2.53 14.38
CA LYS A 78 10.22 1.11 14.74
C LYS A 78 10.92 0.92 16.08
N SER A 79 11.98 1.69 16.34
CA SER A 79 12.74 1.62 17.57
C SER A 79 11.93 2.12 18.78
N ILE A 80 11.23 3.25 18.62
CA ILE A 80 10.39 3.83 19.67
C ILE A 80 9.20 2.92 19.99
N LEU A 81 8.52 2.37 18.98
CA LEU A 81 7.41 1.45 19.17
C LEU A 81 7.82 0.16 19.89
N LYS A 82 9.02 -0.37 19.60
CA LYS A 82 9.58 -1.53 20.32
C LYS A 82 9.87 -1.22 21.80
N ILE A 83 10.31 0.00 22.12
CA ILE A 83 10.56 0.42 23.51
C ILE A 83 9.22 0.63 24.23
N ALA A 84 8.25 1.24 23.56
CA ALA A 84 6.92 1.51 24.11
C ALA A 84 6.10 0.22 24.35
N SER A 85 6.34 -0.86 23.59
CA SER A 85 5.63 -2.13 23.78
C SER A 85 6.11 -2.94 24.99
N ILE A 86 7.21 -2.56 25.64
CA ILE A 86 7.85 -3.30 26.74
C ILE A 86 7.49 -2.71 28.12
N LYS A 87 6.82 -1.55 28.19
CA LYS A 87 6.58 -0.81 29.45
C LYS A 87 5.11 -0.43 29.69
N PRO A 88 4.70 -0.24 30.96
CA PRO A 88 3.38 0.25 31.35
C PRO A 88 3.10 1.74 31.00
N ILE A 89 3.98 2.39 30.23
CA ILE A 89 3.82 3.72 29.57
C ILE A 89 2.52 3.85 28.73
N CYS A 90 1.85 2.72 28.47
CA CYS A 90 0.90 2.49 27.39
C CYS A 90 -0.41 3.30 27.46
N TYR A 91 -0.86 3.76 28.64
CA TYR A 91 -2.17 4.44 28.72
C TYR A 91 -2.10 5.90 28.25
N SER A 92 -1.11 6.66 28.70
CA SER A 92 -0.99 8.10 28.40
C SER A 92 -0.49 8.41 26.99
N LEU A 93 0.07 7.41 26.29
CA LEU A 93 0.55 7.49 24.90
C LEU A 93 -0.31 6.69 23.92
N LYS A 94 -1.46 6.17 24.35
CA LYS A 94 -2.23 5.21 23.57
C LYS A 94 -2.58 5.75 22.17
N ASN A 95 -2.95 7.03 22.07
CA ASN A 95 -3.35 7.65 20.82
C ASN A 95 -2.14 7.89 19.91
N GLU A 96 -1.05 8.44 20.44
CA GLU A 96 0.17 8.72 19.72
C GLU A 96 0.82 7.43 19.20
N LEU A 97 0.80 6.36 20.00
CA LEU A 97 1.26 5.03 19.59
C LEU A 97 0.35 4.42 18.52
N ALA A 98 -0.97 4.62 18.60
CA ALA A 98 -1.89 4.16 17.57
C ALA A 98 -1.65 4.89 16.23
N GLU A 99 -1.42 6.20 16.26
CA GLU A 99 -1.09 6.99 15.07
C GLU A 99 0.25 6.58 14.46
N ALA A 100 1.29 6.38 15.29
CA ALA A 100 2.60 5.91 14.85
C ALA A 100 2.55 4.50 14.24
N ASN A 101 1.80 3.58 14.85
CA ASN A 101 1.58 2.24 14.28
C ASN A 101 0.88 2.31 12.92
N LYS A 102 -0.17 3.12 12.81
CA LYS A 102 -0.89 3.35 11.55
C LYS A 102 0.04 3.92 10.47
N LEU A 103 0.91 4.88 10.83
CA LEU A 103 1.92 5.40 9.90
C LEU A 103 2.90 4.29 9.47
N MET A 104 3.37 3.47 10.40
CA MET A 104 4.29 2.36 10.08
C MET A 104 3.65 1.33 9.12
N ASP A 105 2.38 1.00 9.31
CA ASP A 105 1.66 0.07 8.43
C ASP A 105 1.42 0.68 7.04
N ASN A 106 1.14 1.98 6.98
CA ASN A 106 1.07 2.73 5.73
C ASN A 106 2.41 2.72 4.97
N LEU A 107 3.53 2.91 5.67
CA LEU A 107 4.87 2.86 5.06
C LEU A 107 5.19 1.45 4.54
N LYS A 108 4.91 0.41 5.33
CA LYS A 108 5.10 -0.99 4.92
C LYS A 108 4.26 -1.35 3.71
N SER A 109 3.00 -0.93 3.68
CA SER A 109 2.10 -1.24 2.56
C SER A 109 2.52 -0.55 1.26
N ILE A 110 3.00 0.70 1.30
CA ILE A 110 3.63 1.35 0.13
C ILE A 110 4.82 0.52 -0.35
N LYS A 111 5.74 0.15 0.55
CA LYS A 111 6.94 -0.64 0.20
C LYS A 111 6.59 -2.02 -0.38
N SER A 112 5.58 -2.67 0.17
CA SER A 112 5.08 -3.95 -0.35
C SER A 112 4.54 -3.82 -1.78
N LEU A 113 3.72 -2.79 -2.06
CA LEU A 113 3.21 -2.53 -3.41
C LEU A 113 4.33 -2.12 -4.38
N GLN A 114 5.30 -1.33 -3.91
CA GLN A 114 6.50 -0.97 -4.67
C GLN A 114 7.28 -2.23 -5.08
N TYR A 115 7.51 -3.15 -4.14
CA TYR A 115 8.18 -4.43 -4.41
C TYR A 115 7.42 -5.30 -5.42
N ARG A 116 6.09 -5.37 -5.31
CA ARG A 116 5.24 -6.09 -6.28
C ARG A 116 5.40 -5.55 -7.70
N ILE A 117 5.51 -4.23 -7.86
CA ILE A 117 5.79 -3.61 -9.15
C ILE A 117 7.22 -3.91 -9.61
N LEU A 118 8.22 -3.85 -8.73
CA LEU A 118 9.60 -4.21 -9.07
C LEU A 118 9.77 -5.67 -9.50
N LYS A 119 8.82 -6.53 -9.11
CA LYS A 119 8.75 -7.95 -9.45
C LYS A 119 7.63 -8.27 -10.46
N LEU A 120 7.11 -7.28 -11.18
CA LEU A 120 6.09 -7.50 -12.20
C LEU A 120 6.59 -8.52 -13.23
N ASP A 121 5.70 -9.41 -13.68
CA ASP A 121 6.03 -10.37 -14.74
C ASP A 121 6.44 -9.63 -16.03
N GLN A 122 7.49 -10.12 -16.69
CA GLN A 122 7.95 -9.64 -17.98
C GLN A 122 6.83 -9.65 -19.03
N ARG A 123 5.84 -10.53 -18.92
CA ARG A 123 4.67 -10.55 -19.83
C ARG A 123 3.80 -9.31 -19.69
N CYS A 124 3.48 -8.91 -18.47
CA CYS A 124 2.70 -7.69 -18.19
C CYS A 124 3.43 -6.43 -18.67
N ILE A 125 4.76 -6.46 -18.58
CA ILE A 125 5.62 -5.41 -19.08
C ILE A 125 5.59 -5.35 -20.61
N ALA A 126 5.76 -6.49 -21.26
CA ALA A 126 5.76 -6.59 -22.71
C ALA A 126 4.40 -6.17 -23.29
N GLU A 127 3.30 -6.53 -22.61
CA GLU A 127 1.95 -6.05 -22.91
C GLU A 127 1.89 -4.52 -22.95
N LEU A 128 2.27 -3.86 -21.84
CA LEU A 128 2.30 -2.39 -21.77
C LEU A 128 3.22 -1.81 -22.86
N HIS A 129 4.42 -2.36 -23.03
CA HIS A 129 5.36 -1.82 -24.00
C HIS A 129 4.88 -1.96 -25.45
N ASN A 130 4.15 -3.01 -25.79
CA ASN A 130 3.83 -3.35 -27.18
C ASN A 130 2.49 -2.77 -27.67
N TYR A 131 1.76 -2.02 -26.85
CA TYR A 131 0.60 -1.29 -27.34
C TYR A 131 0.99 -0.27 -28.41
N SER A 132 0.48 -0.44 -29.63
CA SER A 132 0.50 0.61 -30.66
C SER A 132 -0.48 1.73 -30.30
N THR A 133 -1.67 1.34 -29.83
CA THR A 133 -2.72 2.24 -29.32
C THR A 133 -3.24 1.66 -28.01
N PRO A 134 -2.87 2.22 -26.84
CA PRO A 134 -3.27 1.67 -25.55
C PRO A 134 -4.77 1.94 -25.30
N PRO A 135 -5.44 1.12 -24.49
CA PRO A 135 -6.72 1.52 -23.90
C PRO A 135 -6.56 2.85 -23.15
N THR A 136 -7.52 3.76 -23.29
CA THR A 136 -7.45 5.10 -22.67
C THR A 136 -7.17 5.03 -21.17
N ILE A 137 -7.81 4.08 -20.47
CA ILE A 137 -7.62 3.85 -19.04
C ILE A 137 -6.17 3.48 -18.70
N VAL A 138 -5.51 2.67 -19.52
CA VAL A 138 -4.10 2.28 -19.33
C VAL A 138 -3.21 3.51 -19.48
N HIS A 139 -3.42 4.31 -20.53
CA HIS A 139 -2.65 5.54 -20.74
C HIS A 139 -2.83 6.50 -19.56
N THR A 140 -4.06 6.70 -19.10
CA THR A 140 -4.35 7.57 -17.94
C THR A 140 -3.63 7.11 -16.67
N VAL A 141 -3.63 5.80 -16.36
CA VAL A 141 -2.88 5.25 -15.22
C VAL A 141 -1.38 5.56 -15.37
N MET A 142 -0.81 5.30 -16.54
CA MET A 142 0.61 5.52 -16.79
C MET A 142 1.01 7.00 -16.71
N LYS A 143 0.14 7.94 -17.14
CA LYS A 143 0.38 9.38 -16.98
C LYS A 143 0.49 9.78 -15.52
N SER A 144 -0.40 9.29 -14.67
CA SER A 144 -0.36 9.58 -13.22
C SER A 144 0.89 9.01 -12.56
N VAL A 145 1.27 7.78 -12.92
CA VAL A 145 2.52 7.15 -12.46
C VAL A 145 3.74 7.97 -12.89
N LEU A 146 3.84 8.31 -14.17
CA LEU A 146 4.99 9.06 -14.70
C LEU A 146 5.09 10.46 -14.05
N LEU A 147 3.96 11.12 -13.81
CA LEU A 147 3.92 12.39 -13.10
C LEU A 147 4.53 12.31 -11.70
N ILE A 148 4.17 11.30 -10.92
CA ILE A 148 4.75 11.05 -9.59
C ILE A 148 6.24 10.70 -9.67
N LEU A 149 6.69 10.12 -10.79
CA LEU A 149 8.09 9.81 -11.08
C LEU A 149 8.86 10.99 -11.71
N SER A 150 8.37 12.21 -11.51
CA SER A 150 8.97 13.46 -11.99
C SER A 150 9.12 13.54 -13.51
N VAL A 151 8.10 13.04 -14.23
CA VAL A 151 7.96 13.23 -15.68
C VAL A 151 6.76 14.16 -15.90
N PRO A 152 6.93 15.37 -16.44
CA PRO A 152 5.82 16.31 -16.62
C PRO A 152 4.78 15.74 -17.60
N GLU A 153 3.53 16.17 -17.48
CA GLU A 153 2.46 15.68 -18.33
C GLU A 153 2.70 15.94 -19.83
N SER A 154 3.45 16.99 -20.16
CA SER A 154 3.86 17.29 -21.54
C SER A 154 4.79 16.24 -22.16
N GLU A 155 5.39 15.36 -21.36
CA GLU A 155 6.23 14.24 -21.83
C GLU A 155 5.53 12.88 -21.71
N SER A 156 4.24 12.89 -21.40
CA SER A 156 3.38 11.70 -21.33
C SER A 156 2.05 11.96 -22.04
N GLU A 157 1.99 13.01 -22.87
CA GLU A 157 0.80 13.40 -23.60
C GLU A 157 0.46 12.34 -24.64
N HIS A 158 1.49 11.81 -25.31
CA HIS A 158 1.35 10.75 -26.28
C HIS A 158 1.92 9.43 -25.77
N TRP A 159 1.30 8.31 -26.17
CA TRP A 159 1.69 6.99 -25.69
C TRP A 159 3.13 6.60 -26.02
N ASN A 160 3.59 6.96 -27.22
CA ASN A 160 4.98 6.75 -27.64
C ASN A 160 5.99 7.45 -26.72
N GLU A 161 5.61 8.50 -26.00
CA GLU A 161 6.43 9.14 -24.99
C GLU A 161 6.43 8.34 -23.69
N CYS A 162 5.26 7.88 -23.24
CA CYS A 162 5.12 6.97 -22.10
C CYS A 162 5.99 5.70 -22.29
N GLN A 163 5.97 5.10 -23.49
CA GLN A 163 6.71 3.88 -23.82
C GLN A 163 8.23 4.03 -23.63
N LYS A 164 8.79 5.24 -23.76
CA LYS A 164 10.23 5.50 -23.52
C LYS A 164 10.62 5.18 -22.07
N TYR A 165 9.70 5.33 -21.14
CA TYR A 165 9.90 5.09 -19.71
C TYR A 165 9.60 3.65 -19.30
N ILE A 166 8.71 2.96 -20.01
CA ILE A 166 8.30 1.58 -19.70
C ILE A 166 9.44 0.56 -19.97
N LYS A 167 10.42 0.91 -20.81
CA LYS A 167 11.59 0.03 -21.11
C LYS A 167 12.51 -0.17 -19.90
N PHE A 168 12.68 -1.43 -19.48
CA PHE A 168 13.44 -1.80 -18.27
C PHE A 168 14.94 -1.53 -18.28
N VAL A 169 15.56 -1.69 -19.44
CA VAL A 169 17.03 -1.77 -19.53
C VAL A 169 17.69 -0.39 -19.53
N SER A 170 16.92 0.69 -19.66
CA SER A 170 17.47 2.05 -19.67
C SER A 170 17.79 2.56 -18.26
N SER A 171 18.70 3.52 -18.15
CA SER A 171 18.92 4.29 -16.91
C SER A 171 17.67 5.11 -16.50
N LYS A 172 16.75 5.33 -17.43
CA LYS A 172 15.50 6.09 -17.27
C LYS A 172 14.27 5.21 -17.00
N SER A 173 14.47 3.90 -16.77
CA SER A 173 13.34 2.98 -16.65
C SER A 173 12.43 3.32 -15.47
N ILE A 174 11.14 3.08 -15.69
CA ILE A 174 10.09 3.31 -14.71
C ILE A 174 10.38 2.59 -13.39
N LEU A 175 10.88 1.35 -13.41
CA LEU A 175 11.21 0.62 -12.18
C LEU A 175 12.40 1.21 -11.44
N LYS A 176 13.43 1.72 -12.13
CA LYS A 176 14.55 2.41 -11.44
C LYS A 176 14.09 3.69 -10.77
N LYS A 177 13.16 4.42 -11.41
CA LYS A 177 12.55 5.60 -10.82
C LYS A 177 11.67 5.24 -9.62
N ILE A 178 10.89 4.16 -9.72
CA ILE A 178 10.05 3.65 -8.63
C ILE A 178 10.90 3.23 -7.45
N ASP A 179 11.96 2.45 -7.66
CA ASP A 179 12.88 1.96 -6.61
C ASP A 179 13.42 3.10 -5.73
N LYS A 180 13.81 4.21 -6.36
CA LYS A 180 14.38 5.40 -5.71
C LYS A 180 13.36 6.41 -5.20
N LEU A 181 12.06 6.20 -5.45
CA LEU A 181 11.04 7.20 -5.14
C LEU A 181 10.77 7.27 -3.63
N GLU A 182 10.89 8.47 -3.08
CA GLU A 182 10.44 8.80 -1.73
C GLU A 182 9.09 9.52 -1.80
N ILE A 183 8.00 8.75 -1.88
CA ILE A 183 6.63 9.28 -2.12
C ILE A 183 6.27 10.41 -1.15
N LEU A 184 6.59 10.27 0.13
CA LEU A 184 6.19 11.21 1.16
C LEU A 184 6.95 12.55 1.13
N LYS A 185 8.02 12.64 0.33
CA LYS A 185 8.76 13.89 0.10
C LYS A 185 8.34 14.63 -1.16
N LEU A 186 7.37 14.11 -1.91
CA LEU A 186 6.87 14.76 -3.12
C LEU A 186 6.19 16.10 -2.81
N HIS A 187 6.15 16.96 -3.82
CA HIS A 187 5.44 18.24 -3.73
C HIS A 187 3.91 18.01 -3.75
N PRO A 188 3.13 18.61 -2.83
CA PRO A 188 1.68 18.37 -2.73
C PRO A 188 0.89 18.60 -4.03
N SER A 189 1.21 19.66 -4.78
CA SER A 189 0.56 19.94 -6.07
C SER A 189 0.74 18.84 -7.12
N ILE A 190 1.85 18.09 -7.08
CA ILE A 190 2.08 16.97 -7.99
C ILE A 190 1.18 15.79 -7.59
N VAL A 191 1.09 15.50 -6.30
CA VAL A 191 0.22 14.44 -5.76
C VAL A 191 -1.24 14.72 -6.04
N LEU A 192 -1.69 15.96 -5.81
CA LEU A 192 -3.05 16.41 -6.14
C LEU A 192 -3.35 16.25 -7.64
N ARG A 193 -2.40 16.61 -8.51
CA ARG A 193 -2.58 16.43 -9.95
C ARG A 193 -2.62 14.96 -10.35
N ALA A 194 -1.72 14.13 -9.81
CA ALA A 194 -1.72 12.70 -10.05
C ALA A 194 -3.03 12.03 -9.61
N ASN A 195 -3.59 12.47 -8.48
CA ASN A 195 -4.91 12.05 -8.00
C ASN A 195 -6.01 12.45 -8.99
N ASN A 196 -6.03 13.70 -9.46
CA ASN A 196 -7.01 14.16 -10.43
C ASN A 196 -6.98 13.38 -11.75
N ILE A 197 -5.82 12.88 -12.16
CA ILE A 197 -5.69 12.07 -13.39
C ILE A 197 -6.43 10.73 -13.22
N ILE A 198 -6.39 10.12 -12.03
CA ILE A 198 -6.94 8.77 -11.79
C ILE A 198 -8.26 8.75 -11.01
N SER A 199 -8.77 9.90 -10.56
CA SER A 199 -9.91 9.99 -9.64
C SER A 199 -11.21 9.46 -10.22
N SER A 200 -11.34 9.41 -11.55
CA SER A 200 -12.53 8.89 -12.24
C SER A 200 -12.44 7.40 -12.59
N ILE A 201 -11.35 6.73 -12.22
CA ILE A 201 -11.07 5.34 -12.60
C ILE A 201 -11.19 4.44 -11.37
N ASN A 202 -11.81 3.28 -11.52
CA ASN A 202 -11.79 2.24 -10.48
C ASN A 202 -10.89 1.05 -10.87
N LEU A 203 -10.44 0.30 -9.87
CA LEU A 203 -9.51 -0.81 -10.05
C LEU A 203 -10.05 -1.90 -10.98
N GLN A 204 -11.36 -2.16 -10.95
CA GLN A 204 -11.97 -3.23 -11.73
C GLN A 204 -11.87 -2.94 -13.24
N GLN A 205 -12.18 -1.71 -13.64
CA GLN A 205 -12.02 -1.26 -15.03
C GLN A 205 -10.57 -1.37 -15.50
N VAL A 206 -9.59 -1.05 -14.64
CA VAL A 206 -8.17 -1.17 -15.02
C VAL A 206 -7.79 -2.64 -15.19
N LYS A 207 -8.23 -3.52 -14.29
CA LYS A 207 -7.96 -4.97 -14.37
C LYS A 207 -8.52 -5.60 -15.65
N GLU A 208 -9.72 -5.20 -16.05
CA GLU A 208 -10.36 -5.65 -17.29
C GLU A 208 -9.58 -5.20 -18.53
N ALA A 209 -8.94 -4.04 -18.47
CA ALA A 209 -8.16 -3.50 -19.58
C ALA A 209 -6.71 -4.03 -19.63
N SER A 210 -6.04 -4.17 -18.49
CA SER A 210 -4.63 -4.58 -18.40
C SER A 210 -4.25 -4.99 -16.98
N ALA A 211 -3.74 -6.22 -16.83
CA ALA A 211 -3.20 -6.70 -15.56
C ALA A 211 -1.95 -5.91 -15.14
N GLY A 212 -1.10 -5.54 -16.10
CA GLY A 212 0.08 -4.71 -15.86
C GLY A 212 -0.29 -3.32 -15.34
N ALA A 213 -1.23 -2.64 -16.00
CA ALA A 213 -1.71 -1.33 -15.56
C ALA A 213 -2.40 -1.39 -14.19
N ALA A 214 -3.11 -2.49 -13.88
CA ALA A 214 -3.77 -2.64 -12.59
C ALA A 214 -2.80 -2.67 -11.41
N ALA A 215 -1.62 -3.25 -11.58
CA ALA A 215 -0.57 -3.23 -10.55
C ALA A 215 -0.08 -1.80 -10.29
N PHE A 216 0.18 -1.04 -11.35
CA PHE A 216 0.56 0.37 -11.27
C PHE A 216 -0.53 1.24 -10.63
N PHE A 217 -1.79 1.04 -11.04
CA PHE A 217 -2.94 1.75 -10.48
C PHE A 217 -3.09 1.50 -8.98
N LEU A 218 -2.99 0.24 -8.54
CA LEU A 218 -3.12 -0.11 -7.13
C LEU A 218 -2.04 0.57 -6.29
N TRP A 219 -0.78 0.54 -6.75
CA TRP A 219 0.31 1.21 -6.06
C TRP A 219 0.13 2.72 -6.00
N ILE A 220 -0.19 3.37 -7.12
CA ILE A 220 -0.26 4.83 -7.16
C ILE A 220 -1.45 5.38 -6.37
N SER A 221 -2.63 4.73 -6.47
CA SER A 221 -3.82 5.11 -5.70
C SER A 221 -3.61 4.95 -4.20
N HIS A 222 -3.03 3.83 -3.77
CA HIS A 222 -2.68 3.60 -2.37
C HIS A 222 -1.66 4.61 -1.86
N SER A 223 -0.61 4.85 -2.66
CA SER A 223 0.45 5.79 -2.31
C SER A 223 -0.05 7.23 -2.16
N ILE A 224 -0.93 7.68 -3.06
CA ILE A 224 -1.59 8.99 -3.00
C ILE A 224 -2.49 9.08 -1.75
N SER A 225 -3.25 8.02 -1.44
CA SER A 225 -4.10 7.96 -0.26
C SER A 225 -3.28 8.11 1.02
N VAL A 226 -2.20 7.33 1.17
CA VAL A 226 -1.29 7.44 2.31
C VAL A 226 -0.66 8.83 2.38
N TYR A 227 -0.14 9.36 1.27
CA TYR A 227 0.43 10.71 1.23
C TYR A 227 -0.58 11.75 1.74
N THR A 228 -1.82 11.69 1.26
CA THR A 228 -2.88 12.64 1.60
C THR A 228 -3.24 12.56 3.07
N ASN A 229 -3.25 11.36 3.65
CA ASN A 229 -3.51 11.15 5.07
C ASN A 229 -2.40 11.71 5.95
N VAL A 230 -1.13 11.46 5.58
CA VAL A 230 0.04 11.98 6.31
C VAL A 230 0.13 13.50 6.22
N HIS A 231 -0.10 14.06 5.02
CA HIS A 231 0.07 15.49 4.74
C HIS A 231 -1.25 16.28 4.80
N LYS A 232 -2.29 15.78 5.47
CA LYS A 232 -3.66 16.32 5.42
C LYS A 232 -3.73 17.83 5.63
N ALA A 233 -3.05 18.36 6.65
CA ALA A 233 -3.02 19.78 6.96
C ALA A 233 -2.25 20.63 5.93
N ARG A 234 -1.24 20.03 5.27
CA ARG A 234 -0.46 20.69 4.22
C ARG A 234 -1.24 20.74 2.91
N MET A 235 -1.97 19.68 2.57
CA MET A 235 -2.68 19.52 1.29
C MET A 235 -3.68 20.63 0.99
N SER A 236 -4.37 21.16 2.00
CA SER A 236 -5.39 22.23 1.84
C SER A 236 -4.84 23.55 1.30
N LYS A 237 -3.52 23.75 1.37
CA LYS A 237 -2.84 24.98 0.92
C LYS A 237 -2.42 24.94 -0.55
N PHE A 238 -2.59 23.81 -1.22
CA PHE A 238 -2.09 23.60 -2.58
C PHE A 238 -3.23 23.30 -3.56
N GLN A 239 -2.96 23.60 -4.82
CA GLN A 239 -3.81 23.22 -5.95
C GLN A 239 -3.08 22.21 -6.85
N PRO A 240 -3.80 21.39 -7.62
CA PRO A 240 -3.21 20.51 -8.63
C PRO A 240 -2.27 21.27 -9.58
N ALA A 241 -1.05 20.77 -9.77
CA ALA A 241 -0.08 21.42 -10.64
C ALA A 241 -0.48 21.34 -12.12
N GLY A 242 -0.55 22.48 -12.80
CA GLY A 242 -0.53 22.54 -14.28
C GLY A 242 0.89 22.32 -14.84
N ILE A 243 1.01 22.16 -16.17
CA ILE A 243 2.27 21.79 -16.85
C ILE A 243 3.42 22.74 -16.51
N ALA A 244 3.18 24.06 -16.50
CA ALA A 244 4.22 25.04 -16.19
C ALA A 244 4.79 24.86 -14.76
N LEU A 245 3.90 24.67 -13.78
CA LEU A 245 4.29 24.43 -12.39
C LEU A 245 4.98 23.08 -12.22
N GLN A 246 4.58 22.04 -12.97
CA GLN A 246 5.26 20.74 -12.96
C GLN A 246 6.72 20.88 -13.40
N LYS A 247 6.96 21.57 -14.52
CA LYS A 247 8.33 21.81 -15.02
C LYS A 247 9.16 22.59 -14.01
N GLN A 248 8.58 23.62 -13.39
CA GLN A 248 9.25 24.38 -12.32
C GLN A 248 9.61 23.49 -11.12
N ILE A 249 8.67 22.68 -10.62
CA ILE A 249 8.90 21.77 -9.48
C ILE A 249 9.98 20.73 -9.82
N PHE A 250 9.99 20.22 -11.05
CA PHE A 250 10.95 19.22 -11.50
C PHE A 250 12.30 19.80 -11.97
N GLY A 251 12.45 21.13 -11.99
CA GLY A 251 13.67 21.80 -12.45
C GLY A 251 13.93 21.64 -13.96
N ILE A 252 12.87 21.43 -14.75
CA ILE A 252 12.94 21.26 -16.21
C ILE A 252 12.75 22.64 -16.85
N LYS A 253 13.70 23.03 -17.70
CA LYS A 253 13.67 24.30 -18.45
C LYS A 253 12.70 24.24 -19.64
#